data_AF-A0A0U1CUJ2-F1
#
_entry.id   AF-A0A0U1CUJ2-F1
#
_cell.length_a   1.000
_cell.length_b   1.000
_cell.length_c   1.000
_cell.angle_alpha   90.00
_cell.angle_beta   90.00
_cell.angle_gamma   90.00
#
_symmetry.space_group_name_H-M   'P 1'
#
loop_
_entity.id
_entity.type
_entity.pdbx_description
1 polymer ?
#
loop_
_entity_poly.entity_id
_entity_poly.type
_entity_poly.pdbx_seq_one_letter_code
_entity_poly.pdbx_strand_id
1 'polypeptide(L)'
;MQTRPARVIGHMVIAVMLASAVAGVSIAAIAQVQWPAYNTSNQLHALTTVGQVGALAGIFAAGLIWRRGRRTLARLAALIFLSAFSVVTLAMPLGATKLYLFGVSVDQQFRTEYLTRLADAPGLHDMTYFGLPPYYPAGWFWMGGRIAAATGTPAWEMFKPWSIVSITIAVALAFVLWATMIRFEYALIVTTASTAAMLAYSSTEPYAAIITVLLPPVFVLAWSGLRGRTRNGGWAAVIGVGIFLGFAALFYTLLLAYCAFTLALMALVLAVARRSIDPLLRLAVIAVISGALA
;
A
#
# COMPACT_ATOMS: atom_id res chain seq x y z
N MET A 1 -9.74 22.60 -9.56
CA MET A 1 -10.92 22.01 -8.90
C MET A 1 -10.47 21.52 -7.52
N GLN A 2 -10.59 22.35 -6.47
CA GLN A 2 -10.18 21.95 -5.11
C GLN A 2 -11.18 20.90 -4.60
N THR A 3 -10.82 19.62 -4.68
CA THR A 3 -11.50 18.59 -3.91
C THR A 3 -11.26 18.88 -2.43
N ARG A 4 -12.35 19.11 -1.67
CA ARG A 4 -12.25 19.32 -0.22
C ARG A 4 -11.56 18.10 0.41
N PRO A 5 -10.57 18.28 1.32
CA PRO A 5 -9.85 17.17 1.96
C PRO A 5 -10.77 16.07 2.52
N ALA A 6 -11.88 16.46 3.15
CA ALA A 6 -12.90 15.54 3.67
C ALA A 6 -13.45 14.56 2.63
N ARG A 7 -13.59 15.00 1.37
CA ARG A 7 -14.07 14.12 0.28
C ARG A 7 -13.01 13.09 -0.11
N VAL A 8 -11.74 13.48 -0.12
CA VAL A 8 -10.64 12.54 -0.41
C VAL A 8 -10.56 11.48 0.68
N ILE A 9 -10.66 11.90 1.95
CA ILE A 9 -10.74 10.98 3.09
C ILE A 9 -11.91 10.01 2.93
N GLY A 10 -13.11 10.50 2.59
CA GLY A 10 -14.26 9.64 2.33
C GLY A 10 -14.02 8.62 1.21
N HIS A 11 -13.37 9.02 0.11
CA HIS A 11 -12.99 8.08 -0.95
C HIS A 11 -11.93 7.06 -0.48
N MET A 12 -10.97 7.46 0.35
CA MET A 12 -9.96 6.56 0.91
C MET A 12 -10.59 5.52 1.83
N VAL A 13 -11.53 5.91 2.69
CA VAL A 13 -12.27 4.97 3.57
C VAL A 13 -13.03 3.94 2.73
N ILE A 14 -13.76 4.39 1.70
CA ILE A 14 -14.46 3.47 0.77
C ILE A 14 -13.47 2.54 0.06
N ALA A 15 -12.32 3.06 -0.37
CA ALA A 15 -11.28 2.26 -1.02
C ALA A 15 -10.71 1.18 -0.08
N VAL A 16 -10.41 1.52 1.18
CA VAL A 16 -9.96 0.56 2.20
C VAL A 16 -11.01 -0.53 2.40
N MET A 17 -12.28 -0.16 2.58
CA MET A 17 -13.37 -1.12 2.78
C MET A 17 -13.54 -2.06 1.58
N LEU A 18 -13.60 -1.52 0.35
CA LEU A 18 -13.79 -2.32 -0.85
C LEU A 18 -12.59 -3.23 -1.13
N ALA A 19 -11.37 -2.71 -1.00
CA ALA A 19 -10.15 -3.51 -1.18
C ALA A 19 -10.07 -4.66 -0.17
N SER A 20 -10.39 -4.38 1.10
CA SER A 20 -10.44 -5.39 2.16
C SER A 20 -11.50 -6.45 1.89
N ALA A 21 -12.70 -6.05 1.46
CA ALA A 21 -13.78 -6.96 1.13
C ALA A 21 -13.44 -7.85 -0.07
N VAL A 22 -12.92 -7.28 -1.16
CA VAL A 22 -12.49 -8.04 -2.35
C VAL A 22 -11.38 -9.02 -1.98
N ALA A 23 -10.34 -8.57 -1.26
CA ALA A 23 -9.25 -9.44 -0.84
C ALA A 23 -9.74 -10.57 0.09
N GLY A 24 -10.52 -10.23 1.12
CA GLY A 24 -11.03 -11.20 2.09
C GLY A 24 -11.92 -12.26 1.44
N VAL A 25 -12.90 -11.86 0.62
CA VAL A 25 -13.81 -12.78 -0.08
C VAL A 25 -13.04 -13.67 -1.05
N SER A 26 -12.12 -13.10 -1.84
CA SER A 26 -11.33 -13.88 -2.79
C SER A 26 -10.39 -14.88 -2.10
N ILE A 27 -9.70 -14.48 -1.04
CA ILE A 27 -8.83 -15.38 -0.26
C ILE A 27 -9.66 -16.51 0.35
N ALA A 28 -10.81 -16.19 0.96
CA ALA A 28 -11.71 -17.19 1.54
C ALA A 28 -12.23 -18.18 0.49
N ALA A 29 -12.61 -17.69 -0.70
CA ALA A 29 -13.06 -18.52 -1.81
C ALA A 29 -11.95 -19.44 -2.35
N ILE A 30 -10.73 -18.92 -2.52
CA ILE A 30 -9.57 -19.71 -2.95
C ILE A 30 -9.27 -20.80 -1.92
N ALA A 31 -9.41 -20.52 -0.63
CA ALA A 31 -9.16 -21.51 0.43
C ALA A 31 -10.19 -22.66 0.50
N GLN A 32 -11.35 -22.56 -0.18
CA GLN A 32 -12.35 -23.64 -0.21
C GLN A 32 -11.97 -24.80 -1.14
N VAL A 33 -10.94 -24.63 -1.97
CA VAL A 33 -10.56 -25.61 -2.99
C VAL A 33 -9.21 -26.23 -2.64
N GLN A 34 -9.11 -27.56 -2.78
CA GLN A 34 -7.86 -28.29 -2.66
C GLN A 34 -7.06 -28.17 -3.96
N TRP A 35 -6.17 -27.18 -4.01
CA TRP A 35 -5.36 -26.91 -5.19
C TRP A 35 -4.14 -27.83 -5.27
N PRO A 36 -3.77 -28.29 -6.48
CA PRO A 36 -2.48 -28.96 -6.66
C PRO A 36 -1.32 -27.99 -6.36
N ALA A 37 -0.18 -28.54 -5.94
CA ALA A 37 1.01 -27.73 -5.69
C ALA A 37 1.41 -26.93 -6.94
N TYR A 38 1.81 -25.68 -6.74
CA TYR A 38 2.06 -24.72 -7.82
C TYR A 38 3.13 -25.20 -8.81
N ASN A 39 4.15 -25.91 -8.32
CA ASN A 39 5.26 -26.43 -9.13
C ASN A 39 4.96 -27.76 -9.85
N THR A 40 3.83 -28.42 -9.56
CA THR A 40 3.48 -29.74 -10.13
C THR A 40 2.28 -29.69 -11.07
N SER A 41 1.62 -28.53 -11.23
CA SER A 41 0.42 -28.40 -12.05
C SER A 41 0.26 -27.00 -12.63
N ASN A 42 -0.15 -26.94 -13.90
CA ASN A 42 -0.43 -25.67 -14.60
C ASN A 42 -1.78 -25.04 -14.22
N GLN A 43 -2.59 -25.66 -13.35
CA GLN A 43 -3.91 -25.14 -13.00
C GLN A 43 -3.84 -23.75 -12.35
N LEU A 44 -2.98 -23.59 -11.34
CA LEU A 44 -2.83 -22.30 -10.65
C LEU A 44 -2.22 -21.25 -11.58
N HIS A 45 -1.31 -21.64 -12.49
CA HIS A 45 -0.80 -20.76 -13.53
C HIS A 45 -1.93 -20.27 -14.47
N ALA A 46 -2.75 -21.19 -14.97
CA ALA A 46 -3.85 -20.86 -15.88
C ALA A 46 -4.89 -19.95 -15.21
N LEU A 47 -5.30 -20.27 -13.98
CA LEU A 47 -6.27 -19.46 -13.21
C LEU A 47 -5.71 -18.08 -12.87
N THR A 48 -4.42 -17.98 -12.55
CA THR A 48 -3.76 -16.70 -12.32
C THR A 48 -3.80 -15.84 -13.58
N THR A 49 -3.41 -16.40 -14.73
CA THR A 49 -3.42 -15.69 -16.02
C THR A 49 -4.82 -15.24 -16.42
N VAL A 50 -5.82 -16.14 -16.37
CA VAL A 50 -7.21 -15.81 -16.69
C VAL A 50 -7.73 -14.73 -15.74
N GLY A 51 -7.44 -14.84 -14.45
CA GLY A 51 -7.83 -13.85 -13.46
C GLY A 51 -7.19 -12.49 -13.68
N GLN A 52 -5.89 -12.44 -14.00
CA GLN A 52 -5.18 -11.21 -14.34
C GLN A 52 -5.76 -10.55 -15.58
N VAL A 53 -5.98 -11.31 -16.65
CA VAL A 53 -6.60 -10.82 -17.90
C VAL A 53 -8.01 -10.30 -17.63
N GLY A 54 -8.82 -11.03 -16.87
CA GLY A 54 -10.17 -10.60 -16.49
C GLY A 54 -10.17 -9.31 -15.66
N ALA A 55 -9.24 -9.18 -14.72
CA ALA A 55 -9.08 -7.96 -13.93
C ALA A 55 -8.64 -6.77 -14.79
N LEU A 56 -7.69 -6.96 -15.70
CA LEU A 56 -7.25 -5.92 -16.66
C LEU A 56 -8.37 -5.50 -17.61
N ALA A 57 -9.16 -6.45 -18.10
CA ALA A 57 -10.35 -6.16 -18.92
C ALA A 57 -11.38 -5.34 -18.13
N GLY A 58 -11.57 -5.65 -16.84
CA GLY A 58 -12.43 -4.88 -15.94
C GLY A 58 -11.92 -3.46 -15.67
N ILE A 59 -10.60 -3.28 -15.49
CA ILE A 59 -9.96 -1.96 -15.40
C ILE A 59 -10.20 -1.14 -16.68
N PHE A 60 -10.03 -1.77 -17.85
CA PHE A 60 -10.30 -1.13 -19.14
C PHE A 60 -11.78 -0.74 -19.26
N ALA A 61 -12.70 -1.63 -18.88
CA ALA A 61 -14.12 -1.35 -18.85
C ALA A 61 -14.48 -0.18 -17.91
N ALA A 62 -13.81 -0.05 -16.76
CA ALA A 62 -13.98 1.10 -15.86
C ALA A 62 -13.64 2.43 -16.57
N GLY A 63 -12.59 2.44 -17.39
CA GLY A 63 -12.25 3.57 -18.26
C GLY A 63 -13.32 3.88 -19.29
N LEU A 64 -13.91 2.87 -19.93
CA LEU A 64 -15.03 3.05 -20.88
C LEU A 64 -16.28 3.59 -20.19
N ILE A 65 -16.63 3.07 -19.01
CA ILE A 65 -17.76 3.53 -18.19
C ILE A 65 -17.56 5.00 -17.80
N TRP A 66 -16.33 5.39 -17.48
CA TRP A 66 -15.97 6.78 -17.19
C TRP A 66 -16.22 7.69 -18.39
N ARG A 67 -15.77 7.29 -19.58
CA ARG A 67 -15.99 8.04 -20.83
C ARG A 67 -17.47 8.18 -21.20
N ARG A 68 -18.31 7.21 -20.79
CA ARG A 68 -19.78 7.28 -20.93
C ARG A 68 -20.48 8.14 -19.86
N GLY A 69 -19.72 8.84 -19.02
CA GLY A 69 -20.24 9.79 -18.01
C GLY A 69 -20.69 9.14 -16.69
N ARG A 70 -20.64 7.82 -16.55
CA ARG A 70 -21.07 7.09 -15.34
C ARG A 70 -19.98 7.07 -14.27
N ARG A 71 -19.65 8.24 -13.73
CA ARG A 71 -18.45 8.47 -12.88
C ARG A 71 -18.39 7.62 -11.60
N THR A 72 -19.51 7.46 -10.90
CA THR A 72 -19.53 6.67 -9.65
C THR A 72 -19.28 5.19 -9.94
N LEU A 73 -19.98 4.65 -10.94
CA LEU A 73 -19.81 3.26 -11.36
C LEU A 73 -18.37 2.98 -11.83
N ALA A 74 -17.78 3.89 -12.60
CA ALA A 74 -16.39 3.77 -13.04
C ALA A 74 -15.40 3.73 -11.87
N ARG A 75 -15.58 4.57 -10.84
CA ARG A 75 -14.72 4.56 -9.65
C ARG A 75 -14.83 3.27 -8.86
N LEU A 76 -16.06 2.77 -8.66
CA LEU A 76 -16.29 1.51 -7.97
C LEU A 76 -15.70 0.33 -8.76
N ALA A 77 -15.93 0.28 -10.07
CA ALA A 77 -15.36 -0.73 -10.95
C ALA A 77 -13.82 -0.69 -10.91
N ALA A 78 -13.21 0.49 -10.97
CA ALA A 78 -11.77 0.65 -10.86
C ALA A 78 -11.21 0.09 -9.55
N LEU A 79 -11.83 0.43 -8.41
CA LEU A 79 -11.42 -0.07 -7.11
C LEU A 79 -11.54 -1.60 -7.02
N ILE A 80 -12.65 -2.16 -7.50
CA ILE A 80 -12.89 -3.60 -7.50
C ILE A 80 -11.85 -4.33 -8.37
N PHE A 81 -11.64 -3.88 -9.62
CA PHE A 81 -10.78 -4.60 -10.54
C PHE A 81 -9.28 -4.38 -10.32
N LEU A 82 -8.86 -3.21 -9.80
CA LEU A 82 -7.48 -3.04 -9.31
C LEU A 82 -7.21 -3.92 -8.09
N SER A 83 -8.18 -4.04 -7.19
CA SER A 83 -8.08 -4.94 -6.04
C SER A 83 -8.01 -6.40 -6.49
N ALA A 84 -8.90 -6.80 -7.39
CA ALA A 84 -8.92 -8.14 -7.97
C ALA A 84 -7.61 -8.47 -8.68
N PHE A 85 -7.03 -7.52 -9.42
CA PHE A 85 -5.72 -7.69 -10.08
C PHE A 85 -4.59 -7.98 -9.07
N SER A 86 -4.54 -7.23 -7.96
CA SER A 86 -3.58 -7.48 -6.89
C SER A 86 -3.78 -8.83 -6.22
N VAL A 87 -5.04 -9.14 -5.87
CA VAL A 87 -5.38 -10.36 -5.14
C VAL A 87 -5.13 -11.60 -5.99
N VAL A 88 -5.57 -11.62 -7.25
CA VAL A 88 -5.40 -12.80 -8.10
C VAL A 88 -3.94 -13.06 -8.44
N THR A 89 -3.13 -12.00 -8.56
CA THR A 89 -1.68 -12.12 -8.80
C THR A 89 -0.94 -12.75 -7.62
N LEU A 90 -1.42 -12.56 -6.39
CA LEU A 90 -0.76 -13.09 -5.18
C LEU A 90 -1.45 -14.34 -4.61
N ALA A 91 -2.76 -14.26 -4.39
CA ALA A 91 -3.53 -15.29 -3.70
C ALA A 91 -3.70 -16.56 -4.53
N MET A 92 -3.89 -16.45 -5.85
CA MET A 92 -4.12 -17.62 -6.70
C MET A 92 -2.88 -18.51 -6.79
N PRO A 93 -1.65 -17.99 -7.05
CA PRO A 93 -0.44 -18.81 -6.97
C PRO A 93 -0.21 -19.45 -5.60
N LEU A 94 -0.60 -18.76 -4.53
CA LEU A 94 -0.47 -19.21 -3.15
C LEU A 94 -1.66 -20.06 -2.67
N GLY A 95 -2.54 -20.51 -3.57
CA GLY A 95 -3.76 -21.25 -3.22
C GLY A 95 -3.49 -22.58 -2.53
N ALA A 96 -2.40 -23.27 -2.89
CA ALA A 96 -2.04 -24.59 -2.36
C ALA A 96 -1.22 -24.57 -1.05
N THR A 97 -0.97 -23.39 -0.46
CA THR A 97 -0.14 -23.27 0.75
C THR A 97 -0.70 -22.22 1.70
N LYS A 98 -0.45 -22.33 3.00
CA LYS A 98 -0.75 -21.25 3.96
C LYS A 98 0.34 -20.18 4.01
N LEU A 99 1.55 -20.52 3.55
CA LEU A 99 2.71 -19.65 3.63
C LEU A 99 2.67 -18.57 2.54
N TYR A 100 3.31 -17.43 2.83
CA TYR A 100 3.49 -16.37 1.85
C TYR A 100 4.65 -16.69 0.88
N LEU A 101 4.95 -15.76 -0.02
CA LEU A 101 6.01 -15.89 -1.02
C LEU A 101 7.34 -16.31 -0.37
N PHE A 102 7.96 -17.36 -0.91
CA PHE A 102 9.20 -17.99 -0.41
C PHE A 102 9.12 -18.73 0.94
N GLY A 103 7.91 -18.93 1.48
CA GLY A 103 7.74 -19.77 2.67
C GLY A 103 8.34 -19.17 3.94
N VAL A 104 8.81 -20.03 4.84
CA VAL A 104 9.55 -19.64 6.06
C VAL A 104 11.04 -19.84 5.81
N SER A 105 11.62 -18.95 5.00
CA SER A 105 13.05 -19.00 4.66
C SER A 105 13.64 -17.59 4.63
N VAL A 106 14.93 -17.49 4.96
CA VAL A 106 15.70 -16.22 4.92
C VAL A 106 14.92 -15.12 5.63
N ASP A 107 14.64 -13.99 4.96
CA ASP A 107 13.95 -12.86 5.56
C ASP A 107 12.50 -13.17 5.98
N GLN A 108 11.82 -14.08 5.28
CA GLN A 108 10.44 -14.41 5.64
C GLN A 108 10.35 -15.11 6.99
N GLN A 109 11.40 -15.82 7.40
CA GLN A 109 11.46 -16.43 8.72
C GLN A 109 11.38 -15.34 9.79
N PHE A 110 12.28 -14.35 9.76
CA PHE A 110 12.31 -13.26 10.72
C PHE A 110 11.00 -12.46 10.72
N ARG A 111 10.44 -12.18 9.53
CA ARG A 111 9.17 -11.46 9.39
C ARG A 111 7.99 -12.21 10.03
N THR A 112 7.96 -13.53 9.86
CA THR A 112 6.91 -14.39 10.43
C THR A 112 7.07 -14.53 11.94
N GLU A 113 8.31 -14.69 12.41
CA GLU A 113 8.66 -14.72 13.83
C GLU A 113 8.24 -13.43 14.53
N TYR A 114 8.55 -12.27 13.93
CA TYR A 114 8.19 -10.98 14.52
C TYR A 114 6.68 -10.75 14.59
N LEU A 115 5.93 -11.07 13.53
CA LEU A 115 4.47 -11.01 13.57
C LEU A 115 3.91 -11.94 14.66
N THR A 116 4.50 -13.13 14.82
CA THR A 116 4.12 -14.09 15.88
C THR A 116 4.38 -13.54 17.27
N ARG A 117 5.54 -12.92 17.49
CA ARG A 117 5.85 -12.23 18.75
C ARG A 117 4.83 -11.12 19.06
N LEU A 118 4.48 -10.34 18.04
CA LEU A 118 3.48 -9.28 18.11
C LEU A 118 2.04 -9.77 18.01
N ALA A 119 1.79 -11.08 17.98
CA ALA A 119 0.48 -11.68 18.26
C ALA A 119 0.41 -12.15 19.72
N ASP A 120 1.50 -12.75 20.22
CA ASP A 120 1.66 -13.17 21.61
C ASP A 120 1.58 -12.00 22.60
N ALA A 121 2.35 -10.92 22.38
CA ALA A 121 2.38 -9.76 23.27
C ALA A 121 2.32 -8.43 22.50
N PRO A 122 1.56 -7.41 22.98
CA PRO A 122 1.45 -6.10 22.31
C PRO A 122 2.71 -5.25 22.45
N GLY A 123 3.61 -5.60 23.38
CA GLY A 123 4.82 -4.86 23.69
C GLY A 123 5.83 -4.93 22.54
N LEU A 124 6.55 -3.82 22.34
CA LEU A 124 7.57 -3.70 21.30
C LEU A 124 8.87 -4.35 21.79
N HIS A 125 9.00 -5.66 21.55
CA HIS A 125 10.17 -6.45 21.88
C HIS A 125 10.79 -7.06 20.63
N ASP A 126 12.09 -7.31 20.68
CA ASP A 126 12.73 -8.12 19.65
C ASP A 126 12.07 -9.51 19.53
N MET A 127 12.08 -10.03 18.30
CA MET A 127 11.47 -11.30 17.95
C MET A 127 12.23 -12.50 18.50
N THR A 128 13.56 -12.38 18.67
CA THR A 128 14.46 -13.50 18.99
C THR A 128 15.17 -13.30 20.34
N TYR A 129 15.67 -12.09 20.61
CA TYR A 129 16.52 -11.84 21.76
C TYR A 129 15.78 -11.17 22.91
N PHE A 130 15.80 -11.82 24.07
CA PHE A 130 15.16 -11.29 25.27
C PHE A 130 15.78 -9.95 25.72
N GLY A 131 14.92 -8.99 26.06
CA GLY A 131 15.33 -7.69 26.61
C GLY A 131 15.83 -6.67 25.59
N LEU A 132 15.92 -7.03 24.30
CA LEU A 132 16.32 -6.10 23.25
C LEU A 132 15.12 -5.36 22.62
N PRO A 133 15.32 -4.12 22.14
CA PRO A 133 14.33 -3.43 21.32
C PRO A 133 14.19 -4.13 19.95
N PRO A 134 13.06 -3.94 19.25
CA PRO A 134 12.85 -4.61 17.97
C PRO A 134 13.86 -4.20 16.90
N TYR A 135 14.35 -5.19 16.14
CA TYR A 135 15.17 -4.94 14.96
C TYR A 135 14.40 -4.24 13.81
N TYR A 136 13.13 -4.61 13.60
CA TYR A 136 12.29 -4.02 12.55
C TYR A 136 11.34 -2.94 13.09
N PRO A 137 11.02 -1.91 12.27
CA PRO A 137 9.90 -1.02 12.56
C PRO A 137 8.61 -1.81 12.81
N ALA A 138 7.96 -1.54 13.92
CA ALA A 138 6.92 -2.43 14.43
C ALA A 138 5.57 -2.27 13.72
N GLY A 139 5.27 -1.15 13.07
CA GLY A 139 3.92 -0.74 12.71
C GLY A 139 3.12 -1.79 11.93
N TRP A 140 3.66 -2.28 10.81
CA TRP A 140 2.97 -3.27 9.98
C TRP A 140 2.82 -4.63 10.67
N PHE A 141 3.86 -5.08 11.37
CA PHE A 141 3.88 -6.35 12.09
C PHE A 141 2.96 -6.33 13.31
N TRP A 142 2.92 -5.20 14.02
CA TRP A 142 2.05 -4.99 15.17
C TRP A 142 0.60 -5.10 14.76
N MET A 143 0.19 -4.40 13.70
CA MET A 143 -1.19 -4.52 13.20
C MET A 143 -1.53 -5.95 12.79
N GLY A 144 -0.65 -6.61 12.01
CA GLY A 144 -0.85 -8.00 11.61
C GLY A 144 -0.95 -8.97 12.77
N GLY A 145 -0.08 -8.84 13.78
CA GLY A 145 -0.07 -9.66 14.97
C GLY A 145 -1.28 -9.42 15.87
N ARG A 146 -1.71 -8.17 16.04
CA ARG A 146 -2.95 -7.85 16.77
C ARG A 146 -4.20 -8.39 16.07
N ILE A 147 -4.24 -8.34 14.74
CA ILE A 147 -5.31 -8.98 13.95
C ILE A 147 -5.31 -10.49 14.20
N ALA A 148 -4.14 -11.15 14.12
CA ALA A 148 -4.00 -12.58 14.40
C ALA A 148 -4.52 -12.95 15.79
N ALA A 149 -4.13 -12.18 16.82
CA ALA A 149 -4.59 -12.38 18.19
C ALA A 149 -6.11 -12.18 18.34
N ALA A 150 -6.67 -11.14 17.70
CA ALA A 150 -8.10 -10.85 17.76
C ALA A 150 -8.97 -11.91 17.06
N THR A 151 -8.46 -12.54 15.99
CA THR A 151 -9.18 -13.58 15.25
C THR A 151 -8.87 -15.00 15.71
N GLY A 152 -7.96 -15.19 16.67
CA GLY A 152 -7.48 -16.51 17.09
C GLY A 152 -6.73 -17.27 15.99
N THR A 153 -6.30 -16.58 14.94
CA THR A 153 -5.56 -17.21 13.84
C THR A 153 -4.09 -17.32 14.21
N PRO A 154 -3.43 -18.48 14.06
CA PRO A 154 -1.99 -18.56 14.25
C PRO A 154 -1.27 -17.52 13.39
N ALA A 155 -0.40 -16.72 14.00
CA ALA A 155 0.25 -15.59 13.35
C ALA A 155 1.00 -15.97 12.06
N TRP A 156 1.65 -17.14 12.05
CA TRP A 156 2.32 -17.66 10.87
C TRP A 156 1.36 -17.95 9.70
N GLU A 157 0.10 -18.31 9.98
CA GLU A 157 -0.95 -18.44 8.96
C GLU A 157 -1.52 -17.08 8.57
N MET A 158 -1.64 -16.14 9.51
CA MET A 158 -2.13 -14.78 9.28
C MET A 158 -1.21 -13.96 8.38
N PHE A 159 0.09 -14.28 8.35
CA PHE A 159 1.08 -13.52 7.57
C PHE A 159 0.70 -13.40 6.08
N LYS A 160 0.29 -14.51 5.42
CA LYS A 160 -0.15 -14.49 4.01
C LYS A 160 -1.37 -13.60 3.75
N PRO A 161 -2.53 -13.81 4.39
CA PRO A 161 -3.71 -12.98 4.14
C PRO A 161 -3.48 -11.52 4.53
N TRP A 162 -2.76 -11.23 5.62
CA TRP A 162 -2.42 -9.86 6.01
C TRP A 162 -1.58 -9.15 4.94
N SER A 163 -0.58 -9.85 4.38
CA SER A 163 0.25 -9.35 3.28
C SER A 163 -0.59 -9.00 2.05
N ILE A 164 -1.46 -9.92 1.61
CA ILE A 164 -2.28 -9.73 0.41
C ILE A 164 -3.28 -8.59 0.62
N VAL A 165 -3.99 -8.57 1.76
CA VAL A 165 -4.99 -7.54 2.07
C VAL A 165 -4.34 -6.16 2.16
N SER A 166 -3.25 -6.02 2.92
CA SER A 166 -2.58 -4.72 3.11
C SER A 166 -1.96 -4.16 1.82
N ILE A 167 -1.36 -5.00 0.97
CA ILE A 167 -0.91 -4.60 -0.38
C ILE A 167 -2.09 -4.14 -1.23
N THR A 168 -3.20 -4.89 -1.22
CA THR A 168 -4.39 -4.56 -2.02
C THR A 168 -5.01 -3.23 -1.60
N ILE A 169 -5.05 -2.94 -0.29
CA ILE A 169 -5.46 -1.64 0.25
C ILE A 169 -4.54 -0.53 -0.26
N ALA A 170 -3.22 -0.74 -0.24
CA ALA A 170 -2.25 0.26 -0.70
C ALA A 170 -2.43 0.60 -2.19
N VAL A 171 -2.69 -0.41 -3.03
CA VAL A 171 -3.02 -0.23 -4.45
C VAL A 171 -4.28 0.64 -4.62
N ALA A 172 -5.34 0.36 -3.86
CA ALA A 172 -6.57 1.12 -3.92
C ALA A 172 -6.39 2.57 -3.44
N LEU A 173 -5.58 2.79 -2.40
CA LEU A 173 -5.22 4.13 -1.92
C LEU A 173 -4.37 4.90 -2.93
N ALA A 174 -3.40 4.25 -3.58
CA ALA A 174 -2.60 4.83 -4.65
C ALA A 174 -3.50 5.31 -5.80
N PHE A 175 -4.50 4.50 -6.19
CA PHE A 175 -5.50 4.89 -7.19
C PHE A 175 -6.27 6.15 -6.78
N VAL A 176 -6.77 6.20 -5.54
CA VAL A 176 -7.52 7.36 -5.04
C VAL A 176 -6.66 8.61 -5.08
N LEU A 177 -5.39 8.52 -4.65
CA LEU A 177 -4.45 9.64 -4.72
C LEU A 177 -4.26 10.11 -6.16
N TRP A 178 -3.94 9.22 -7.09
CA TRP A 178 -3.79 9.57 -8.49
C TRP A 178 -5.06 10.20 -9.08
N ALA A 179 -6.22 9.61 -8.82
CA ALA A 179 -7.50 10.09 -9.34
C ALA A 179 -7.91 11.47 -8.78
N THR A 180 -7.25 11.95 -7.72
CA THR A 180 -7.42 13.32 -7.21
C THR A 180 -6.48 14.34 -7.87
N MET A 181 -5.36 13.89 -8.42
CA MET A 181 -4.30 14.76 -8.96
C MET A 181 -4.30 14.82 -10.49
N ILE A 182 -4.66 13.72 -11.16
CA ILE A 182 -4.60 13.60 -12.62
C ILE A 182 -5.94 13.09 -13.18
N ARG A 183 -6.07 13.09 -14.51
CA ARG A 183 -7.24 12.57 -15.20
C ARG A 183 -7.47 11.10 -14.83
N PHE A 184 -8.73 10.72 -14.66
CA PHE A 184 -9.14 9.38 -14.22
C PHE A 184 -8.53 8.26 -15.08
N GLU A 185 -8.49 8.44 -16.40
CA GLU A 185 -7.93 7.47 -17.34
C GLU A 185 -6.42 7.29 -17.13
N TYR A 186 -5.69 8.38 -16.87
CA TYR A 186 -4.26 8.30 -16.54
C TYR A 186 -4.03 7.72 -15.15
N ALA A 187 -4.92 8.01 -14.18
CA ALA A 187 -4.87 7.40 -12.86
C ALA A 187 -5.04 5.88 -12.95
N LEU A 188 -5.94 5.37 -13.80
CA LEU A 188 -6.05 3.94 -14.08
C LEU A 188 -4.75 3.37 -14.66
N ILE A 189 -4.21 4.00 -15.70
CA ILE A 189 -3.00 3.52 -16.38
C ILE A 189 -1.81 3.47 -15.42
N VAL A 190 -1.49 4.59 -14.78
CA VAL A 190 -0.34 4.69 -13.86
C VAL A 190 -0.51 3.77 -12.66
N THR A 191 -1.72 3.66 -12.08
CA THR A 191 -1.93 2.75 -10.95
C THR A 191 -1.78 1.30 -11.37
N THR A 192 -2.32 0.91 -12.53
CA THR A 192 -2.18 -0.46 -13.04
C THR A 192 -0.72 -0.81 -13.29
N ALA A 193 0.03 0.08 -13.96
CA ALA A 193 1.44 -0.13 -14.27
C ALA A 193 2.31 -0.20 -13.00
N SER A 194 2.15 0.75 -12.07
CA SER A 194 2.89 0.75 -10.80
C SER A 194 2.51 -0.44 -9.90
N THR A 195 1.25 -0.88 -9.91
CA THR A 195 0.81 -2.08 -9.21
C THR A 195 1.49 -3.32 -9.79
N ALA A 196 1.48 -3.49 -11.12
CA ALA A 196 2.14 -4.61 -11.77
C ALA A 196 3.65 -4.66 -11.45
N ALA A 197 4.34 -3.51 -11.50
CA ALA A 197 5.75 -3.40 -11.14
C ALA A 197 6.00 -3.73 -9.65
N MET A 198 5.21 -3.17 -8.73
CA MET A 198 5.33 -3.46 -7.30
C MET A 198 5.09 -4.95 -7.01
N LEU A 199 4.08 -5.56 -7.64
CA LEU A 199 3.78 -6.98 -7.47
C LEU A 199 4.92 -7.87 -7.98
N ALA A 200 5.57 -7.49 -9.08
CA ALA A 200 6.68 -8.23 -9.66
C ALA A 200 7.97 -8.12 -8.84
N TYR A 201 8.26 -6.96 -8.25
CA TYR A 201 9.60 -6.67 -7.70
C TYR A 201 9.66 -6.44 -6.20
N SER A 202 8.53 -6.12 -5.55
CA SER A 202 8.51 -5.71 -4.13
C SER A 202 7.56 -6.54 -3.28
N SER A 203 6.67 -7.35 -3.87
CA SER A 203 5.64 -8.10 -3.13
C SER A 203 6.20 -9.07 -2.09
N THR A 204 7.43 -9.51 -2.27
CA THR A 204 8.14 -10.42 -1.35
C THR A 204 8.39 -9.76 0.01
N GLU A 205 8.35 -8.43 0.07
CA GLU A 205 8.45 -7.63 1.29
C GLU A 205 7.19 -6.74 1.44
N PRO A 206 6.10 -7.25 2.02
CA PRO A 206 4.77 -6.63 1.94
C PRO A 206 4.71 -5.19 2.49
N TYR A 207 5.36 -4.94 3.61
CA TYR A 207 5.41 -3.62 4.24
C TYR A 207 6.21 -2.60 3.41
N ALA A 208 7.25 -3.05 2.68
CA ALA A 208 7.94 -2.24 1.69
C ALA A 208 7.07 -2.00 0.44
N ALA A 209 6.40 -3.04 -0.08
CA ALA A 209 5.50 -2.96 -1.22
C ALA A 209 4.41 -1.90 -1.07
N ILE A 210 3.83 -1.79 0.13
CA ILE A 210 2.84 -0.77 0.48
C ILE A 210 3.40 0.64 0.28
N ILE A 211 4.60 0.90 0.79
CA ILE A 211 5.27 2.20 0.64
C ILE A 211 5.61 2.43 -0.84
N THR A 212 6.18 1.43 -1.52
CA THR A 212 6.61 1.50 -2.92
C THR A 212 5.48 1.88 -3.88
N VAL A 213 4.28 1.31 -3.73
CA VAL A 213 3.15 1.66 -4.62
C VAL A 213 2.58 3.05 -4.34
N LEU A 214 2.67 3.52 -3.09
CA LEU A 214 2.20 4.85 -2.66
C LEU A 214 3.20 5.97 -2.94
N LEU A 215 4.49 5.64 -3.08
CA LEU A 215 5.58 6.59 -3.28
C LEU A 215 5.35 7.55 -4.47
N PRO A 216 5.07 7.07 -5.70
CA PRO A 216 4.90 7.95 -6.85
C PRO A 216 3.82 9.03 -6.67
N PRO A 217 2.57 8.72 -6.27
CA PRO A 217 1.57 9.76 -6.04
C PRO A 217 1.93 10.66 -4.85
N VAL A 218 2.56 10.13 -3.79
CA VAL A 218 2.99 10.96 -2.64
C VAL A 218 4.05 11.97 -3.05
N PHE A 219 5.01 11.61 -3.91
CA PHE A 219 6.02 12.57 -4.39
C PHE A 219 5.39 13.67 -5.25
N VAL A 220 4.41 13.34 -6.11
CA VAL A 220 3.66 14.36 -6.85
C VAL A 220 2.89 15.28 -5.89
N LEU A 221 2.26 14.70 -4.86
CA LEU A 221 1.57 15.46 -3.83
C LEU A 221 2.54 16.38 -3.06
N ALA A 222 3.70 15.88 -2.67
CA ALA A 222 4.73 16.64 -1.97
C ALA A 222 5.24 17.81 -2.82
N TRP A 223 5.50 17.57 -4.11
CA TRP A 223 5.89 18.64 -5.03
C TRP A 223 4.83 19.75 -5.07
N SER A 224 3.55 19.38 -5.12
CA SER A 224 2.44 20.34 -5.11
C SER A 224 2.38 21.14 -3.80
N GLY A 225 2.60 20.48 -2.65
CA GLY A 225 2.59 21.10 -1.32
C GLY A 225 3.74 22.06 -1.11
N LEU A 226 4.96 21.65 -1.48
CA LEU A 226 6.18 22.46 -1.41
C LEU A 226 6.13 23.65 -2.39
N ARG A 227 5.46 23.50 -3.54
CA ARG A 227 5.29 24.60 -4.50
C ARG A 227 4.24 25.63 -4.09
N GLY A 228 3.43 25.39 -3.06
CA GLY A 228 2.40 26.35 -2.61
C GLY A 228 2.98 27.75 -2.42
N ARG A 229 2.41 28.77 -3.09
CA ARG A 229 2.93 30.16 -3.07
C ARG A 229 2.22 31.06 -2.07
N THR A 230 1.07 30.64 -1.56
CA THR A 230 0.26 31.42 -0.61
C THR A 230 0.29 30.75 0.76
N ARG A 231 0.22 31.56 1.83
CA ARG A 231 0.06 31.08 3.21
C ARG A 231 -1.16 30.16 3.41
N ASN A 232 -2.13 30.18 2.50
CA ASN A 232 -3.36 29.38 2.58
C ASN A 232 -3.39 28.18 1.60
N GLY A 233 -2.36 27.98 0.77
CA GLY A 233 -2.36 26.98 -0.30
C GLY A 233 -1.42 25.80 -0.04
N GLY A 234 -1.87 24.57 -0.34
CA GLY A 234 -1.03 23.37 -0.36
C GLY A 234 -0.81 22.68 1.00
N TRP A 235 -1.37 23.19 2.09
CA TRP A 235 -1.17 22.60 3.43
C TRP A 235 -1.77 21.21 3.60
N ALA A 236 -2.89 20.89 2.92
CA ALA A 236 -3.42 19.54 2.93
C ALA A 236 -2.43 18.52 2.34
N ALA A 237 -1.65 18.93 1.32
CA ALA A 237 -0.60 18.10 0.75
C ALA A 237 0.59 17.97 1.71
N VAL A 238 1.02 19.06 2.35
CA VAL A 238 2.07 19.05 3.39
C VAL A 238 1.70 18.11 4.54
N ILE A 239 0.48 18.22 5.07
CA ILE A 239 -0.02 17.35 6.15
C ILE A 239 -0.09 15.89 5.68
N GLY A 240 -0.68 15.63 4.51
CA GLY A 240 -0.79 14.27 3.97
C GLY A 240 0.57 13.60 3.75
N VAL A 241 1.57 14.37 3.30
CA VAL A 241 2.94 13.87 3.11
C VAL A 241 3.64 13.63 4.45
N GLY A 242 3.46 14.51 5.44
CA GLY A 242 3.95 14.28 6.80
C GLY A 242 3.38 13.02 7.43
N ILE A 243 2.07 12.79 7.29
CA ILE A 243 1.40 11.57 7.76
C ILE A 243 1.98 10.34 7.06
N PHE A 244 2.17 10.40 5.74
CA PHE A 244 2.77 9.30 4.99
C PHE A 244 4.22 9.01 5.43
N LEU A 245 5.05 10.04 5.68
CA LEU A 245 6.41 9.82 6.18
C LEU A 245 6.41 9.20 7.57
N GLY A 246 5.50 9.61 8.46
CA GLY A 246 5.33 8.96 9.77
C GLY A 246 4.95 7.48 9.63
N PHE A 247 4.00 7.18 8.73
CA PHE A 247 3.65 5.81 8.37
C PHE A 247 4.85 5.02 7.82
N ALA A 248 5.64 5.62 6.91
CA ALA A 248 6.85 4.99 6.38
C ALA A 248 7.89 4.75 7.48
N ALA A 249 8.01 5.63 8.47
CA ALA A 249 8.91 5.45 9.60
C ALA A 249 8.53 4.26 10.47
N LEU A 250 7.23 4.07 10.72
CA LEU A 250 6.71 2.93 11.48
C LEU A 250 6.82 1.60 10.72
N PHE A 251 7.02 1.64 9.39
CA PHE A 251 6.98 0.46 8.53
C PHE A 251 8.35 0.06 7.98
N TYR A 252 9.16 1.03 7.56
CA TYR A 252 10.37 0.77 6.78
C TYR A 252 11.36 1.95 6.79
N THR A 253 12.44 1.81 7.56
CA THR A 253 13.43 2.88 7.77
C THR A 253 14.22 3.28 6.52
N LEU A 254 14.56 2.33 5.64
CA LEU A 254 15.37 2.64 4.45
C LEU A 254 14.57 3.39 3.37
N LEU A 255 13.33 2.96 3.08
CA LEU A 255 12.37 3.72 2.28
C LEU A 255 11.98 5.06 2.94
N LEU A 256 11.87 5.15 4.28
CA LEU A 256 11.75 6.45 4.95
C LEU A 256 12.94 7.35 4.59
N ALA A 257 14.17 6.85 4.71
CA ALA A 257 15.36 7.63 4.38
C ALA A 257 15.36 8.08 2.92
N TYR A 258 14.98 7.18 2.00
CA TYR A 258 14.80 7.51 0.58
C TYR A 258 13.73 8.60 0.36
N CYS A 259 12.59 8.52 1.06
CA CYS A 259 11.55 9.54 1.01
C CYS A 259 12.09 10.90 1.50
N ALA A 260 12.68 10.92 2.70
CA ALA A 260 13.17 12.12 3.34
C ALA A 260 14.25 12.81 2.50
N PHE A 261 15.19 12.03 1.96
CA PHE A 261 16.21 12.50 1.02
C PHE A 261 15.59 13.14 -0.23
N THR A 262 14.64 12.45 -0.86
CA THR A 262 13.95 12.95 -2.06
C THR A 262 13.21 14.26 -1.77
N LEU A 263 12.49 14.34 -0.66
CA LEU A 263 11.77 15.55 -0.26
C LEU A 263 12.70 16.71 0.08
N ALA A 264 13.84 16.43 0.71
CA ALA A 264 14.87 17.42 0.99
C ALA A 264 15.43 18.03 -0.31
N LEU A 265 15.75 17.19 -1.31
CA LEU A 265 16.18 17.66 -2.63
C LEU A 265 15.10 18.50 -3.31
N MET A 266 13.85 18.05 -3.31
CA MET A 266 12.73 18.79 -3.89
C MET A 266 12.56 20.18 -3.25
N ALA A 267 12.62 20.25 -1.92
CA ALA A 267 12.52 21.50 -1.19
C ALA A 267 13.72 22.42 -1.44
N LEU A 268 14.94 21.88 -1.47
CA LEU A 268 16.17 22.61 -1.75
C LEU A 268 16.16 23.23 -3.15
N VAL A 269 15.80 22.44 -4.17
CA VAL A 269 15.67 22.91 -5.55
C VAL A 269 14.68 24.08 -5.63
N LEU A 270 13.53 23.96 -4.96
CA LEU A 270 12.53 25.03 -4.93
C LEU A 270 13.01 26.26 -4.16
N ALA A 271 13.73 26.07 -3.05
CA ALA A 271 14.25 27.16 -2.24
C ALA A 271 15.28 27.99 -3.01
N VAL A 272 16.21 27.32 -3.70
CA VAL A 272 17.22 27.96 -4.56
C VAL A 272 16.55 28.67 -5.74
N ALA A 273 15.69 27.97 -6.49
CA ALA A 273 15.04 28.52 -7.68
C ALA A 273 14.14 29.74 -7.36
N ARG A 274 13.56 29.80 -6.15
CA ARG A 274 12.69 30.89 -5.70
C ARG A 274 13.42 31.95 -4.88
N ARG A 275 14.68 31.71 -4.50
CA ARG A 275 15.42 32.50 -3.50
C ARG A 275 14.59 32.72 -2.22
N SER A 276 14.01 31.64 -1.69
CA SER A 276 13.07 31.68 -0.56
C SER A 276 13.22 30.48 0.34
N ILE A 277 13.09 30.68 1.66
CA ILE A 277 13.13 29.61 2.66
C ILE A 277 11.79 28.87 2.84
N ASP A 278 10.69 29.37 2.25
CA ASP A 278 9.34 28.80 2.44
C ASP A 278 9.25 27.28 2.15
N PRO A 279 9.83 26.74 1.06
CA PRO A 279 9.82 25.29 0.83
C PRO A 279 10.52 24.49 1.94
N LEU A 280 11.58 25.03 2.54
CA LEU A 280 12.29 24.40 3.65
C LEU A 280 11.47 24.44 4.94
N LEU A 281 10.72 25.52 5.20
CA LEU A 281 9.79 25.60 6.33
C LEU A 281 8.65 24.58 6.19
N ARG A 282 8.11 24.40 4.97
CA ARG A 282 7.10 23.36 4.70
C ARG A 282 7.67 21.96 4.90
N LEU A 283 8.92 21.72 4.48
CA LEU A 283 9.62 20.47 4.76
C LEU A 283 9.80 20.24 6.27
N ALA A 284 10.13 21.29 7.03
CA ALA A 284 10.21 21.17 8.49
C ALA A 284 8.87 20.77 9.11
N VAL A 285 7.73 21.29 8.61
CA VAL A 285 6.39 20.86 9.06
C VAL A 285 6.13 19.39 8.71
N ILE A 286 6.51 18.93 7.51
CA ILE A 286 6.44 17.50 7.14
C ILE A 286 7.24 16.66 8.14
N ALA A 287 8.46 17.07 8.47
CA ALA A 287 9.33 16.37 9.41
C ALA A 287 8.76 16.33 10.83
N VAL A 288 8.18 17.43 11.32
CA VAL A 288 7.53 17.48 12.64
C VAL A 288 6.32 16.54 12.70
N ILE A 289 5.44 16.55 11.69
CA ILE A 289 4.28 15.65 11.64
C ILE A 289 4.75 14.19 11.58
N SER A 290 5.75 13.90 10.75
CA SER A 290 6.32 12.55 10.66
C SER A 290 6.93 12.09 11.97
N GLY A 291 7.71 12.93 12.63
CA GLY A 291 8.39 12.61 13.89
C GLY A 291 7.43 12.50 15.08
N ALA A 292 6.26 13.15 15.03
CA ALA A 292 5.23 12.99 16.04
C ALA A 292 4.44 11.67 15.91
N LEU A 293 4.45 11.06 14.72
CA LEU A 293 3.80 9.77 14.46
C LEU A 293 4.72 8.58 14.63
N ALA A 294 6.02 8.77 14.37
CA ALA A 294 7.06 7.74 14.51
C ALA A 294 7.38 7.48 15.99
#